data_AF-E1GY76-F1
#
_entry.id   AF-E1GY76-F1
#
_cell.length_a   1.000
_cell.length_b   1.000
_cell.length_c   1.000
_cell.angle_alpha   90.00
_cell.angle_beta   90.00
_cell.angle_gamma   90.00
#
_symmetry.space_group_name_H-M   'P 1'
#
loop_
_entity.id
_entity.type
_entity.pdbx_description
1 polymer ?
#
loop_
_entity_poly.entity_id
_entity_poly.type
_entity_poly.pdbx_seq_one_letter_code
_entity_poly.pdbx_strand_id
1 'polypeptide(L)' 'MLITLLYTLLIIAISMVLLSIRVLIKKRDSFKSQHIHDNEYLQKKGIHCVLDQDKEARHTNRAF' A
#
# COMPACT_ATOMS: atom_id res chain seq x y z
N MET A 1 -35.20 0.15 11.99
CA MET A 1 -34.49 1.39 11.62
C MET A 1 -33.54 1.86 12.72
N LEU A 2 -34.01 2.17 13.94
CA LEU A 2 -33.11 2.60 15.02
C LEU A 2 -32.13 1.50 15.47
N ILE A 3 -32.61 0.27 15.67
CA ILE A 3 -31.79 -0.88 16.07
C ILE A 3 -30.68 -1.17 15.04
N THR A 4 -31.04 -1.13 13.76
CA THR A 4 -30.09 -1.30 12.65
C THR A 4 -29.03 -0.19 12.63
N LEU A 5 -29.41 1.06 12.90
CA LEU A 5 -28.45 2.17 13.02
C LEU A 5 -27.52 2.02 14.23
N LEU A 6 -28.02 1.48 15.34
CA LEU A 6 -27.21 1.23 16.53
C LEU A 6 -26.15 0.16 16.25
N TYR A 7 -26.53 -0.92 15.57
CA TYR A 7 -25.60 -1.98 15.19
C TYR A 7 -24.55 -1.51 14.16
N THR A 8 -24.94 -0.71 13.16
CA THR A 8 -23.96 -0.17 12.20
C THR A 8 -22.96 0.75 12.88
N LEU A 9 -23.40 1.64 13.78
CA LEU A 9 -22.52 2.49 14.56
C LEU A 9 -21.57 1.69 15.46
N LEU A 10 -22.07 0.62 16.11
CA LEU A 10 -21.25 -0.27 16.93
C LEU A 10 -20.14 -0.95 16.10
N ILE A 11 -20.47 -1.46 14.91
CA ILE A 11 -19.49 -2.11 14.02
C ILE A 11 -18.43 -1.12 13.53
N ILE A 12 -18.84 0.09 13.15
CA ILE A 12 -17.90 1.15 12.73
C ILE A 12 -16.98 1.52 13.89
N ALA A 13 -17.51 1.68 15.10
CA ALA A 13 -16.73 2.01 16.28
C ALA A 13 -15.66 0.93 16.57
N ILE A 14 -16.04 -0.36 16.53
CA ILE A 14 -15.10 -1.48 16.70
C ILE A 14 -14.02 -1.45 15.62
N SER A 15 -14.40 -1.21 14.36
CA SER A 15 -13.47 -1.15 13.23
C SER A 15 -12.45 -0.01 13.40
N MET A 16 -12.90 1.16 13.86
CA MET A 16 -12.03 2.30 14.14
C MET A 16 -11.05 2.00 15.27
N VAL A 17 -11.48 1.35 16.35
CA VAL A 17 -10.59 0.95 17.45
C VAL A 17 -9.52 -0.03 16.96
N LEU A 18 -9.90 -1.05 16.19
CA LEU A 18 -8.94 -2.02 15.64
C LEU A 18 -7.94 -1.35 14.69
N LEU A 19 -8.39 -0.41 13.85
CA LEU A 19 -7.53 0.38 12.97
C LEU A 19 -6.56 1.25 13.79
N SER A 20 -7.04 1.95 14.82
CA SER A 20 -6.22 2.78 15.70
C SER A 20 -5.16 1.98 16.44
N ILE A 21 -5.46 0.78 16.93
CA ILE A 21 -4.48 -0.11 17.55
C ILE A 21 -3.37 -0.45 16.53
N ARG A 22 -3.75 -0.81 15.30
CA ARG A 22 -2.78 -1.14 14.25
C ARG A 22 -1.91 0.05 13.85
N VAL A 23 -2.47 1.26 13.77
CA VAL A 23 -1.75 2.47 13.33
C VAL A 23 -0.88 3.06 14.45
N LEU A 24 -1.39 3.14 15.67
CA LEU A 24 -0.73 3.84 16.78
C LEU A 24 0.21 2.93 17.58
N ILE A 25 -0.20 1.70 17.86
CA ILE A 25 0.53 0.78 18.75
C ILE A 25 1.48 -0.11 17.95
N LYS A 26 1.07 -0.59 16.76
CA LYS A 26 1.89 -1.48 15.93
C LYS A 26 2.90 -0.71 15.06
N LYS A 27 3.76 0.11 15.68
CA LYS A 27 4.85 0.85 15.01
C LYS A 27 5.93 0.00 14.34
N ARG A 28 5.95 -1.33 14.58
CA ARG A 28 6.98 -2.24 14.03
C ARG A 28 6.76 -2.64 12.58
N ASP A 29 5.53 -2.55 12.07
CA ASP A 29 5.26 -2.60 10.63
C ASP A 29 4.73 -1.23 10.25
N SER A 30 5.62 -0.35 9.81
CA SER A 30 5.20 0.81 9.03
C SER A 30 4.39 0.31 7.84
N PHE A 31 3.44 1.12 7.37
CA PHE A 31 2.85 0.86 6.06
C PHE A 31 4.00 0.65 5.07
N LYS A 32 4.01 -0.51 4.41
CA LYS A 32 5.01 -0.78 3.38
C LYS A 32 4.95 0.36 2.38
N SER A 33 6.12 0.88 2.01
CA SER A 33 6.16 1.96 1.06
C SER A 33 5.42 1.54 -0.21
N GLN A 34 4.47 2.37 -0.64
CA GLN A 34 3.77 2.21 -1.90
C GLN A 34 4.69 2.59 -3.09
N HIS A 35 5.87 3.12 -2.80
CA HIS A 35 6.83 3.47 -3.82
C HIS A 35 7.48 2.19 -4.37
N ILE A 36 7.38 1.98 -5.69
CA ILE A 36 7.93 0.79 -6.36
C ILE A 36 9.42 0.62 -6.09
N HIS A 37 10.17 1.73 -5.98
CA HIS A 37 11.60 1.70 -5.71
C HIS A 37 11.93 1.15 -4.32
N ASP A 38 11.02 1.26 -3.35
CA ASP A 38 11.28 0.83 -1.98
C ASP A 38 10.91 -0.64 -1.75
N ASN A 39 10.41 -1.32 -2.80
CA ASN A 39 9.98 -2.70 -2.74
C ASN A 39 11.08 -3.65 -3.21
N GLU A 40 11.77 -4.29 -2.26
CA GLU A 40 12.84 -5.26 -2.52
C GLU A 40 12.41 -6.42 -3.45
N TYR A 41 11.15 -6.85 -3.38
CA TYR A 41 10.65 -7.94 -4.22
C TYR A 41 10.52 -7.51 -5.69
N LEU A 42 10.08 -6.27 -5.95
CA LEU A 42 9.99 -5.73 -7.30
C LEU A 42 11.38 -5.44 -7.86
N GLN A 43 12.28 -4.89 -7.05
CA GLN A 43 13.69 -4.71 -7.42
C GLN A 43 14.35 -6.03 -7.83
N LYS A 44 14.15 -7.12 -7.06
CA LYS A 44 14.67 -8.47 -7.40
C LYS A 44 14.15 -9.00 -8.74
N LYS A 45 12.99 -8.53 -9.20
CA LYS A 45 12.43 -8.84 -10.52
C LYS A 45 12.89 -7.89 -11.63
N GLY A 46 13.74 -6.90 -11.32
CA GLY A 46 14.13 -5.83 -12.24
C GLY A 46 13.00 -4.83 -12.53
N ILE A 47 11.91 -4.87 -11.77
CA ILE A 47 10.76 -3.99 -11.96
C ILE A 47 11.01 -2.70 -11.17
N HIS A 48 11.06 -1.57 -11.86
CA HIS A 48 11.29 -0.26 -11.27
C HIS A 48 10.44 0.81 -11.99
N CYS A 49 10.72 2.10 -11.76
CA CYS A 49 9.93 3.19 -12.32
C CYS A 49 9.79 3.06 -13.84
N VAL A 50 8.55 3.18 -14.36
CA VAL A 50 8.27 3.02 -15.79
C VAL A 50 9.06 3.99 -16.65
N LEU A 51 9.36 5.20 -16.16
CA LEU A 51 10.14 6.20 -16.88
C LEU A 51 11.60 5.78 -17.07
N ASP A 52 12.18 5.18 -16.02
CA ASP A 52 13.55 4.67 -16.05
C ASP A 52 13.62 3.41 -16.92
N GLN A 53 12.64 2.50 -16.79
CA GLN A 53 12.52 1.31 -17.64
C GLN A 53 12.38 1.68 -19.13
N ASP A 54 11.58 2.69 -19.43
CA ASP A 54 11.39 3.22 -20.77
C ASP A 54 12.66 3.92 -21.29
N LYS A 55 13.37 4.66 -20.43
CA LYS A 55 14.67 5.23 -20.77
C LYS A 55 15.72 4.15 -21.08
N GLU A 56 15.81 3.10 -20.27
CA GLU A 56 16.67 1.94 -20.51
C GLU A 56 16.29 1.20 -21.80
N ALA A 57 14.99 1.03 -22.07
CA ALA A 57 14.49 0.44 -23.29
C ALA A 57 14.89 1.28 -24.52
N ARG A 58 14.82 2.61 -24.44
CA ARG A 58 15.30 3.51 -25.49
C ARG A 58 16.82 3.39 -25.71
N HIS A 59 17.61 3.33 -24.64
CA HIS A 59 19.06 3.16 -24.74
C HIS A 59 19.45 1.80 -25.33
N THR A 60 18.66 0.75 -25.08
CA THR A 60 18.90 -0.60 -25.58
C THR A 60 18.22 -0.90 -26.92
N ASN A 61 17.57 0.10 -27.54
CA ASN A 61 16.78 -0.02 -28.77
C ASN A 61 15.70 -1.13 -28.68
N ARG A 62 15.16 -1.31 -27.47
CA ARG A 62 14.06 -2.23 -27.11
C ARG A 62 12.78 -1.48 -26.72
N ALA A 63 12.79 -0.15 -26.87
CA ALA A 63 11.57 0.63 -26.77
C ALA A 63 10.64 0.23 -27.92
N PHE A 64 9.38 -0.04 -27.59
CA PHE A 64 8.32 -0.27 -28.57
C PHE A 64 7.97 1.03 -29.30
#